data_AF-A0A2V8E1R4-F1
#
_entry.id   AF-A0A2V8E1R4-F1
#
_cell.length_a   1.000
_cell.length_b   1.000
_cell.length_c   1.000
_cell.angle_alpha   90.00
_cell.angle_beta   90.00
_cell.angle_gamma   90.00
#
_symmetry.space_group_name_H-M   'P 1'
#
loop_
_entity.id
_entity.type
_entity.pdbx_description
1 polymer ?
#
loop_
_entity_poly.entity_id
_entity_poly.type
_entity_poly.pdbx_seq_one_letter_code
_entity_poly.pdbx_strand_id
1 'polypeptide(L)' 'ISGDGKADLLWRNTQSGATAEWVMDGVAVSQGPLIDTGPPLVWQTQ' A
#
# COMPACT_ATOMS: atom_id res chain seq x y z
N ILE A 1 1.08 -1.86 -6.24
CA ILE A 1 0.13 -1.76 -7.37
C ILE A 1 0.23 -3.04 -8.18
N SER A 2 -0.92 -3.66 -8.44
CA SER A 2 -1.09 -5.02 -8.96
C SER A 2 -0.61 -5.23 -10.40
N GLY A 3 -0.50 -4.17 -11.21
CA GLY A 3 0.06 -4.22 -12.55
C GLY A 3 -0.85 -4.87 -13.60
N ASP A 4 -2.14 -5.04 -13.29
CA ASP A 4 -3.15 -5.66 -14.15
C ASP A 4 -3.77 -4.70 -15.19
N GLY A 5 -3.26 -3.47 -15.25
CA GLY A 5 -3.76 -2.40 -16.13
C GLY A 5 -4.99 -1.66 -15.57
N LYS A 6 -5.44 -1.98 -14.35
CA LYS A 6 -6.48 -1.25 -13.62
C LYS A 6 -5.84 -0.30 -12.61
N ALA A 7 -6.61 0.71 -12.20
CA ALA A 7 -6.15 1.71 -11.26
C ALA A 7 -6.39 1.23 -9.83
N ASP A 8 -5.32 1.13 -9.04
CA ASP A 8 -5.37 0.79 -7.61
C ASP A 8 -5.38 2.05 -6.72
N LEU A 9 -5.80 1.91 -5.46
CA LEU A 9 -5.78 2.99 -4.48
C LEU A 9 -4.56 2.87 -3.55
N LEU A 10 -3.78 3.95 -3.44
CA LEU A 10 -2.66 4.05 -2.50
C LEU A 10 -2.89 5.22 -1.54
N TRP A 11 -2.94 4.93 -0.24
CA TRP A 11 -2.93 5.93 0.81
C TRP A 11 -1.60 5.94 1.56
N ARG A 12 -1.23 7.12 2.06
CA ARG A 12 -0.06 7.30 2.92
C ARG A 12 -0.45 8.05 4.17
N ASN A 13 -0.19 7.45 5.33
CA ASN A 13 -0.28 8.14 6.60
C ASN A 13 0.86 9.17 6.69
N THR A 14 0.52 10.44 6.87
CA THR A 14 1.51 11.53 6.88
C THR A 14 2.31 11.62 8.17
N GLN A 15 1.83 11.02 9.27
CA GLN A 15 2.54 11.02 10.56
C GLN A 15 3.53 9.86 10.67
N SER A 16 3.11 8.64 10.33
CA SER A 16 3.95 7.45 10.45
C SER A 16 4.72 7.10 9.17
N GLY A 17 4.31 7.66 8.03
CA GLY A 17 4.84 7.27 6.72
C GLY A 17 4.30 5.95 6.19
N ALA A 18 3.51 5.21 6.97
CA ALA A 18 2.91 3.94 6.56
C ALA A 18 2.03 4.11 5.32
N THR A 19 2.04 3.12 4.43
CA THR A 19 1.22 3.07 3.23
C THR A 19 0.17 1.98 3.32
N ALA A 20 -0.93 2.19 2.62
CA ALA A 20 -2.03 1.24 2.50
C ALA A 20 -2.41 1.13 1.02
N GLU A 21 -2.43 -0.08 0.48
CA GLU A 21 -2.78 -0.36 -0.91
C GLU A 21 -4.05 -1.18 -1.01
N TRP A 22 -5.05 -0.72 -1.79
CA TRP A 22 -6.20 -1.53 -2.19
C TRP A 22 -6.08 -1.88 -3.67
N VAL A 23 -6.22 -3.18 -3.96
CA VAL A 23 -6.32 -3.66 -5.34
C VAL A 23 -7.75 -3.52 -5.80
N MET A 24 -7.96 -2.86 -6.93
CA MET A 24 -9.29 -2.51 -7.43
C MET A 24 -9.63 -3.24 -8.72
N ASP A 25 -10.90 -3.62 -8.87
CA ASP A 25 -11.49 -4.03 -10.14
C ASP A 25 -12.59 -3.04 -10.53
N GLY A 26 -12.20 -1.99 -11.26
CA GLY A 26 -13.07 -0.86 -11.54
C GLY A 26 -13.45 -0.12 -10.26
N VAL A 27 -14.72 -0.14 -9.90
CA VAL A 27 -15.24 0.49 -8.65
C VAL A 27 -15.34 -0.49 -7.48
N ALA A 28 -15.05 -1.78 -7.71
CA ALA A 28 -15.09 -2.80 -6.68
C ALA A 28 -13.69 -3.04 -6.08
N VAL A 29 -13.64 -3.37 -4.80
CA VAL A 29 -12.39 -3.78 -4.14
C VAL A 29 -12.14 -5.26 -4.41
N SER A 30 -11.03 -5.56 -5.07
CA SER A 30 -10.56 -6.93 -5.33
C SER A 30 -9.78 -7.46 -4.12
N GLN A 31 -8.95 -6.61 -3.50
CA GLN A 31 -8.21 -6.93 -2.28
C GLN A 31 -8.23 -5.76 -1.30
N GLY A 32 -8.45 -6.06 -0.02
CA GLY A 32 -8.37 -5.09 1.07
C GLY A 32 -6.95 -4.55 1.29
N PRO A 33 -6.78 -3.60 2.24
CA PRO A 33 -5.55 -2.85 2.36
C PRO A 33 -4.36 -3.73 2.72
N LEU A 34 -3.34 -3.75 1.86
CA LEU A 34 -1.99 -4.19 2.21
C LEU A 34 -1.30 -3.03 2.91
N ILE A 35 -0.95 -3.21 4.18
CA ILE A 35 -0.31 -2.18 5.01
C ILE A 35 1.20 -2.43 5.05
N ASP A 36 1.98 -1.43 4.64
CA ASP A 36 3.42 -1.40 4.81
C ASP A 36 3.77 -0.24 5.75
N THR A 37 4.36 -0.55 6.90
CA THR A 37 4.81 0.48 7.85
C THR A 37 6.21 1.01 7.52
N GLY A 38 6.83 0.51 6.46
CA GLY A 38 8.22 0.76 6.12
C GLY A 38 9.19 0.05 7.07
N PRO A 39 10.49 0.10 6.75
CA PRO A 39 11.50 -0.38 7.68
C PRO A 39 11.47 0.45 8.98
N PRO A 40 11.86 -0.15 10.12
CA PRO A 40 12.11 0.63 11.33
C PRO A 40 13.07 1.79 11.01
N LEU A 41 12.90 2.94 11.68
CA LEU A 41 13.80 4.10 11.54
C LEU A 41 15.26 3.83 11.93
N VAL A 42 15.53 2.63 12.46
CA VAL A 42 16.86 2.15 12.81
C VAL A 42 17.32 1.24 11.68
N TRP A 43 18.36 1.66 10.96
CA TRP A 43 18.96 0.86 9.89
C TRP A 43 19.17 -0.59 10.34
N GLN A 44 18.63 -1.52 9.57
CA GLN A 44 18.93 -2.95 9.71
C GLN A 44 19.48 -3.46 8.38
N THR A 45 20.61 -4.13 8.45
CA THR A 45 21.17 -4.91 7.35
C THR A 45 20.64 -6.34 7.48
N GLN A 46 20.10 -6.87 6.40
CA GLN A 46 19.64 -8.26 6.30
C GLN A 46 20.80 -9.19 5.91
#